data_AF-X5EE22-F1
#
_entry.id   AF-X5EE22-F1
#
_cell.length_a   1.000
_cell.length_b   1.000
_cell.length_c   1.000
_cell.angle_alpha   90.00
_cell.angle_beta   90.00
_cell.angle_gamma   90.00
#
_symmetry.space_group_name_H-M   'P 1'
#
loop_
_entity.id
_entity.type
_entity.pdbx_description
1 polymer ?
#
loop_
_entity_poly.entity_id
_entity_poly.type
_entity_poly.pdbx_seq_one_letter_code
_entity_poly.pdbx_strand_id
1 'polypeptide(L)' 'MNLGQSISALRREQGMTQGALADEVGISTRGVIRVEQGQTSLTVDVLGRFADALGVRPSRLLALAEEREQQDV' A
#
# COMPACT_ATOMS: atom_id res chain seq x y z
N MET A 1 -11.75 -5.30 1.88
CA MET A 1 -10.75 -4.26 1.52
C MET A 1 -9.47 -4.95 1.05
N ASN A 2 -8.86 -4.59 -0.08
CA ASN A 2 -7.63 -5.26 -0.56
C ASN A 2 -6.35 -4.52 -0.12
N LEU A 3 -5.18 -5.16 -0.31
CA LEU A 3 -3.87 -4.61 0.05
C LEU A 3 -3.62 -3.18 -0.48
N GLY A 4 -4.07 -2.88 -1.70
CA GLY A 4 -3.94 -1.55 -2.30
C GLY A 4 -4.71 -0.46 -1.54
N GLN A 5 -5.89 -0.80 -1.05
CA GLN A 5 -6.69 0.12 -0.24
C GLN A 5 -6.06 0.38 1.14
N SER A 6 -5.44 -0.63 1.75
CA SER A 6 -4.67 -0.47 3.00
C SER A 6 -3.49 0.48 2.82
N ILE A 7 -2.75 0.33 1.71
CA ILE A 7 -1.66 1.25 1.34
C ILE A 7 -2.19 2.67 1.14
N SER A 8 -3.30 2.84 0.41
CA SER A 8 -3.90 4.15 0.16
C SER A 8 -4.37 4.84 1.45
N ALA A 9 -4.93 4.07 2.40
CA ALA A 9 -5.37 4.59 3.68
C ALA A 9 -4.19 5.11 4.52
N LEU A 10 -3.16 4.28 4.72
CA LEU A 10 -1.97 4.68 5.47
C LEU A 10 -1.26 5.88 4.86
N ARG A 11 -1.14 5.91 3.52
CA ARG A 11 -0.57 7.07 2.81
C ARG A 11 -1.33 8.36 3.15
N ARG A 12 -2.66 8.31 3.14
CA ARG A 12 -3.51 9.47 3.43
C ARG A 12 -3.44 9.89 4.91
N GLU A 13 -3.38 8.93 5.82
CA GLU A 13 -3.16 9.19 7.26
C GLU A 13 -1.85 9.94 7.51
N GLN A 14 -0.83 9.68 6.69
CA GLN A 14 0.46 10.37 6.74
C GLN A 14 0.52 11.67 5.94
N GLY A 15 -0.59 12.09 5.31
CA GLY A 15 -0.65 13.33 4.51
C GLY A 15 0.18 13.28 3.22
N MET A 16 0.64 12.12 2.79
CA MET A 16 1.46 11.96 1.60
C MET A 16 0.61 12.02 0.34
N THR A 17 1.12 12.63 -0.74
CA THR A 17 0.54 12.47 -2.09
C THR A 17 0.97 11.13 -2.70
N GLN A 18 0.29 10.66 -3.75
CA GLN A 18 0.72 9.46 -4.48
C GLN A 18 2.10 9.65 -5.13
N GLY A 19 2.46 10.89 -5.50
CA GLY A 19 3.79 11.24 -6.00
C GLY A 19 4.85 11.10 -4.92
N ALA A 20 4.60 11.66 -3.73
CA ALA A 20 5.51 11.52 -2.59
C ALA A 20 5.75 10.06 -2.20
N LEU A 21 4.69 9.24 -2.15
CA LEU A 21 4.85 7.80 -1.91
C LEU A 21 5.61 7.11 -3.04
N ALA A 22 5.40 7.52 -4.30
CA ALA A 22 6.11 6.96 -5.43
C ALA A 22 7.62 7.24 -5.37
N ASP A 23 7.99 8.45 -4.97
CA ASP A 23 9.38 8.86 -4.78
C ASP A 23 10.05 8.06 -3.66
N GLU A 24 9.40 7.92 -2.50
CA GLU A 24 9.90 7.12 -1.38
C GLU A 24 10.01 5.62 -1.71
N VAL A 25 8.99 5.07 -2.38
CA VAL A 25 9.01 3.67 -2.79
C VAL A 25 10.03 3.47 -3.90
N GLY A 26 10.28 4.44 -4.78
CA GLY A 26 11.16 4.34 -5.94
C GLY A 26 10.49 3.71 -7.17
N ILE A 27 9.20 3.98 -7.38
CA ILE A 27 8.45 3.54 -8.57
C ILE A 27 7.71 4.72 -9.20
N SER A 28 7.09 4.54 -10.37
CA SER A 28 6.30 5.63 -10.97
C SER A 28 5.02 5.93 -10.17
N THR A 29 4.56 7.18 -10.18
CA THR A 29 3.25 7.57 -9.62
C THR A 29 2.10 6.75 -10.21
N ARG A 30 2.17 6.43 -11.52
CA ARG A 30 1.21 5.52 -12.17
C ARG A 30 1.25 4.11 -11.57
N GLY A 31 2.44 3.64 -11.19
CA GLY A 31 2.63 2.38 -10.47
C GLY A 31 1.92 2.40 -9.12
N VAL A 32 2.13 3.44 -8.31
CA VAL A 32 1.43 3.61 -7.03
C VAL A 32 -0.09 3.65 -7.23
N ILE A 33 -0.60 4.40 -8.21
CA ILE A 33 -2.04 4.45 -8.51
C ILE A 33 -2.60 3.05 -8.80
N ARG A 34 -1.94 2.28 -9.67
CA ARG A 34 -2.38 0.92 -10.02
C ARG A 34 -2.33 -0.02 -8.81
N VAL A 35 -1.32 0.12 -7.96
CA VAL A 35 -1.21 -0.65 -6.70
C VAL A 35 -2.35 -0.30 -5.76
N GLU A 36 -2.61 0.99 -5.51
CA GLU A 36 -3.70 1.44 -4.63
C GLU A 36 -5.09 1.02 -5.13
N GLN A 37 -5.24 0.87 -6.45
CA GLN A 37 -6.48 0.39 -7.09
C GLN A 37 -6.56 -1.15 -7.15
N GLY A 38 -5.55 -1.89 -6.68
CA GLY A 38 -5.51 -3.35 -6.76
C GLY A 38 -5.35 -3.91 -8.18
N GLN A 39 -4.90 -3.08 -9.14
CA GLN A 39 -4.74 -3.46 -10.55
C GLN A 39 -3.40 -4.14 -10.85
N THR A 40 -2.55 -4.36 -9.85
CA THR A 40 -1.23 -4.96 -10.01
C THR A 40 -0.85 -5.74 -8.76
N SER A 41 -0.40 -6.97 -8.94
CA SER A 41 0.19 -7.77 -7.86
C SER A 41 1.56 -7.23 -7.49
N LEU A 42 1.80 -7.08 -6.19
CA LEU A 42 3.09 -6.65 -5.65
C LEU A 42 4.03 -7.86 -5.50
N THR A 43 5.30 -7.68 -5.83
CA THR A 43 6.34 -8.61 -5.38
C THR A 43 6.62 -8.36 -3.90
N VAL A 44 7.26 -9.33 -3.24
CA VAL A 44 7.65 -9.20 -1.81
C VAL A 44 8.61 -8.02 -1.61
N ASP A 45 9.53 -7.78 -2.55
CA ASP A 45 10.45 -6.63 -2.53
C ASP A 45 9.68 -5.30 -2.55
N VAL A 46 8.76 -5.14 -3.49
CA VAL A 46 7.99 -3.89 -3.62
C VAL A 46 7.07 -3.71 -2.41
N LEU A 47 6.48 -4.79 -1.88
CA LEU A 47 5.73 -4.74 -0.62
C LEU A 47 6.60 -4.24 0.55
N GLY A 48 7.84 -4.71 0.66
CA GLY A 48 8.81 -4.24 1.65
C GLY A 48 9.05 -2.72 1.54
N ARG A 49 9.30 -2.23 0.32
CA ARG A 49 9.52 -0.81 0.05
C ARG A 49 8.30 0.06 0.38
N PHE A 50 7.08 -0.42 0.11
CA PHE A 50 5.86 0.27 0.57
C PHE A 50 5.76 0.30 2.09
N ALA A 51 6.09 -0.79 2.77
CA ALA A 51 6.06 -0.85 4.22
C ALA A 51 7.06 0.11 4.84
N ASP A 52 8.30 0.15 4.32
CA ASP A 52 9.36 1.06 4.74
C ASP A 52 8.96 2.52 4.53
N ALA A 53 8.46 2.87 3.34
CA ALA A 53 8.00 4.23 3.01
C ALA A 53 6.83 4.68 3.90
N LEU A 54 5.97 3.76 4.32
CA LEU A 54 4.85 4.02 5.22
C LEU A 54 5.22 3.83 6.69
N GLY A 55 6.48 3.54 7.04
CA GLY A 55 6.91 3.38 8.43
C GLY A 55 6.21 2.25 9.20
N VAL A 56 5.77 1.19 8.51
CA VAL A 56 5.11 0.02 9.10
C VAL A 56 5.84 -1.26 8.74
N ARG A 57 5.55 -2.35 9.46
CA ARG A 57 6.04 -3.68 9.06
C ARG A 57 5.21 -4.21 7.88
N PRO A 58 5.80 -4.97 6.93
CA PRO A 58 5.04 -5.62 5.87
C PRO A 58 3.88 -6.48 6.38
N SER A 59 4.07 -7.16 7.51
CA SER A 59 3.02 -7.95 8.17
C SER A 59 1.81 -7.12 8.59
N ARG A 60 1.98 -5.83 8.89
CA ARG A 60 0.86 -4.93 9.21
C ARG A 60 0.02 -4.62 7.97
N LEU A 61 0.66 -4.44 6.80
CA LEU A 61 -0.06 -4.25 5.54
C LEU A 61 -0.89 -5.47 5.17
N LEU A 62 -0.32 -6.67 5.36
CA LEU A 62 -1.01 -7.94 5.13
C LEU A 62 -2.19 -8.12 6.10
N ALA A 63 -1.96 -7.92 7.40
CA ALA A 63 -3.03 -8.00 8.41
C ALA A 63 -4.20 -7.04 8.09
N LEU A 64 -3.91 -5.80 7.69
CA LEU A 64 -4.96 -4.84 7.30
C LEU A 64 -5.75 -5.28 6.05
N ALA A 65 -5.10 -5.98 5.12
CA ALA A 65 -5.78 -6.55 3.96
C ALA A 65 -6.69 -7.72 4.37
N GLU A 66 -6.28 -8.55 5.33
CA GLU A 66 -7.03 -9.71 5.83
C GLU A 66 -8.18 -9.32 6.78
N GLU A 67 -7.96 -8.39 7.71
CA GLU A 67 -8.89 -7.97 8.78
C GLU A 67 -10.21 -7.39 8.25
N ARG A 68 -10.22 -6.87 7.02
CA ARG A 68 -11.39 -6.24 6.39
C ARG A 68 -11.98 -7.06 5.25
N GLU A 69 -11.48 -8.26 4.98
CA GLU A 69 -12.20 -9.28 4.21
C GLU A 69 -13.17 -10.06 5.11
N GLN A 70 -12.87 -10.14 6.41
CA GLN A 70 -13.70 -10.84 7.41
C GLN A 70 -14.92 -10.03 7.88
N GLN A 71 -15.07 -8.77 7.43
CA GLN A 71 -16.18 -7.88 7.76
C GLN A 71 -17.26 -7.82 6.66
N ASP A 72 -17.00 -8.41 5.49
CA ASP A 72 -17.89 -8.43 4.32
C ASP A 72 -18.56 -9.81 4.12
N VAL A 73 -18.57 -10.69 5.15
CA VAL A 73 -19.27 -11.98 5.18
C VAL A 73 -20.41 -11.95 6.20
#